data_AF-A0A950NMN8-F1
#
_entry.id   AF-A0A950NMN8-F1
#
_cell.length_a   1.000
_cell.length_b   1.000
_cell.length_c   1.000
_cell.angle_alpha   90.00
_cell.angle_beta   90.00
_cell.angle_gamma   90.00
#
_symmetry.space_group_name_H-M   'P 1'
#
loop_
_entity.id
_entity.type
_entity.pdbx_description
1 polymer ?
#
loop_
_entity_poly.entity_id
_entity_poly.type
_entity_poly.pdbx_seq_one_letter_code
_entity_poly.pdbx_strand_id
1 'polypeptide(L)'
;AEFTAGDRGALRRAVLQPVGVEYGTGFSRDEQAGGDDWHWALPRAQLVLDNPASTTQVVGVTATLGAQPGTVDVRGPGYAQTLPVEPAGTLWQAVLRLRPGRNVVTFNAKVPRTPAPSDPRYLALEVFNLTARAPALHDALCRLETGPARPADCSAQS
;
A
#
# COMPACT_ATOMS: atom_id res chain seq x y z
N ALA A 1 26.78 0.03 8.87
CA ALA A 1 26.45 1.06 9.88
C ALA A 1 25.59 0.44 10.96
N GLU A 2 25.89 0.69 12.23
CA GLU A 2 25.12 0.13 13.36
C GLU A 2 23.80 0.89 13.58
N PHE A 3 22.75 0.18 14.01
CA PHE A 3 21.49 0.81 14.42
C PHE A 3 21.67 1.56 15.74
N THR A 4 21.14 2.77 15.84
CA THR A 4 21.08 3.49 17.12
C THR A 4 20.10 2.82 18.09
N ALA A 5 20.13 3.19 19.38
CA ALA A 5 19.14 2.71 20.34
C ALA A 5 17.70 3.10 19.96
N GLY A 6 17.53 4.30 19.38
CA GLY A 6 16.24 4.77 18.85
C GLY A 6 15.75 3.90 17.69
N ASP A 7 16.64 3.60 16.74
CA ASP A 7 16.32 2.75 15.59
C ASP A 7 15.91 1.33 16.03
N ARG A 8 16.65 0.74 16.97
CA ARG A 8 16.32 -0.59 17.53
C ARG A 8 14.95 -0.60 18.20
N GLY A 9 14.61 0.46 18.94
CA GLY A 9 13.29 0.60 19.57
C GLY A 9 12.15 0.71 18.56
N ALA A 10 12.35 1.48 17.49
CA ALA A 10 11.37 1.62 16.41
C ALA A 10 11.20 0.33 15.60
N LEU A 11 12.32 -0.32 15.23
CA LEU A 11 12.31 -1.61 14.54
C LEU A 11 11.63 -2.69 15.37
N ARG A 12 11.96 -2.79 16.68
CA ARG A 12 11.31 -3.75 17.58
C ARG A 12 9.79 -3.60 17.58
N ARG A 13 9.26 -2.37 17.63
CA ARG A 13 7.81 -2.15 17.55
C ARG A 13 7.26 -2.58 16.20
N ALA A 14 7.90 -2.19 15.10
CA ALA A 14 7.45 -2.53 13.76
C ALA A 14 7.39 -4.04 13.50
N VAL A 15 8.32 -4.81 14.08
CA VAL A 15 8.37 -6.27 13.95
C VAL A 15 7.38 -6.97 14.88
N LEU A 16 7.24 -6.50 16.13
CA LEU A 16 6.37 -7.15 17.12
C LEU A 16 4.89 -6.75 17.00
N GLN A 17 4.61 -5.59 16.39
CA GLN A 17 3.27 -5.03 16.23
C GLN A 17 3.09 -4.54 14.79
N PRO A 18 3.24 -5.43 13.80
CA PRO A 18 3.15 -5.06 12.39
C PRO A 18 1.74 -4.55 12.08
N VAL A 19 1.66 -3.56 11.19
CA VAL A 19 0.38 -3.03 10.73
C VAL A 19 -0.28 -4.06 9.82
N GLY A 20 -1.50 -4.44 10.14
CA GLY A 20 -2.32 -5.31 9.31
C GLY A 20 -2.87 -4.55 8.11
N VAL A 21 -2.93 -5.23 6.96
CA VAL A 21 -3.52 -4.72 5.72
C VAL A 21 -4.71 -5.61 5.36
N GLU A 22 -5.86 -4.99 5.15
CA GLU A 22 -7.06 -5.67 4.69
C GLU A 22 -7.70 -4.89 3.53
N TYR A 23 -7.92 -5.59 2.42
CA TYR A 23 -8.71 -5.09 1.30
C TYR A 23 -10.20 -5.19 1.64
N GLY A 24 -10.77 -4.08 2.13
CA GLY A 24 -12.13 -4.02 2.65
C GLY A 24 -13.18 -3.82 1.56
N THR A 25 -14.26 -3.11 1.91
CA THR A 25 -15.39 -2.87 1.02
C THR A 25 -14.96 -2.28 -0.32
N GLY A 26 -15.43 -2.88 -1.40
CA GLY A 26 -15.19 -2.42 -2.77
C GLY A 26 -13.99 -3.08 -3.45
N PHE A 27 -13.19 -3.88 -2.75
CA PHE A 27 -12.18 -4.73 -3.36
C PHE A 27 -12.70 -6.12 -3.70
N SER A 28 -12.17 -6.72 -4.75
CA SER A 28 -12.35 -8.14 -5.06
C SER A 28 -11.34 -9.01 -4.31
N ARG A 29 -11.46 -10.33 -4.50
CA ARG A 29 -10.41 -11.28 -4.12
C ARG A 29 -9.07 -10.94 -4.80
N ASP A 30 -8.02 -11.44 -4.18
CA ASP A 30 -6.64 -11.43 -4.67
C ASP A 30 -6.52 -12.20 -6.00
N GLU A 31 -5.68 -11.66 -6.88
CA GLU A 31 -5.26 -12.27 -8.14
C GLU A 31 -3.74 -12.16 -8.27
N GLN A 32 -3.12 -13.16 -8.90
CA GLN A 32 -1.67 -13.26 -9.00
C GLN A 32 -1.24 -13.73 -10.38
N ALA A 33 -0.21 -13.09 -10.93
CA ALA A 33 0.40 -13.44 -12.20
C ALA A 33 1.76 -12.75 -12.33
N GLY A 34 2.75 -13.45 -12.90
CA GLY A 34 4.05 -12.84 -13.23
C GLY A 34 4.88 -12.35 -12.03
N GLY A 35 4.53 -12.75 -10.80
CA GLY A 35 5.16 -12.25 -9.57
C GLY A 35 4.47 -11.04 -8.96
N ASP A 36 3.44 -10.50 -9.61
CA ASP A 36 2.58 -9.46 -9.07
C ASP A 36 1.36 -10.06 -8.38
N ASP A 37 0.94 -9.42 -7.29
CA ASP A 37 -0.36 -9.59 -6.64
C ASP A 37 -1.20 -8.33 -6.87
N TRP A 38 -2.50 -8.50 -7.11
CA TRP A 38 -3.40 -7.36 -7.22
C TRP A 38 -4.81 -7.66 -6.76
N HIS A 39 -5.50 -6.56 -6.42
CA HIS A 39 -6.92 -6.55 -6.19
C HIS A 39 -7.61 -5.58 -7.14
N TRP A 40 -8.66 -6.06 -7.80
CA TRP A 40 -9.58 -5.16 -8.47
C TRP A 40 -10.44 -4.42 -7.45
N ALA A 41 -10.78 -3.19 -7.77
CA ALA A 41 -11.62 -2.31 -6.98
C ALA A 41 -12.76 -1.72 -7.82
N LEU A 42 -13.91 -1.56 -7.15
CA LEU A 42 -14.97 -0.66 -7.59
C LEU A 42 -14.47 0.80 -7.61
N PRO A 43 -15.19 1.74 -8.24
CA PRO A 43 -14.82 3.16 -8.22
C PRO A 43 -14.66 3.73 -6.81
N ARG A 44 -15.35 3.15 -5.83
CA ARG A 44 -15.17 3.46 -4.41
C ARG A 44 -14.75 2.21 -3.67
N ALA A 45 -13.57 2.24 -3.07
CA ALA A 45 -13.03 1.13 -2.30
C ALA A 45 -12.34 1.60 -1.03
N GLN A 46 -12.22 0.71 -0.05
CA GLN A 46 -11.65 0.98 1.27
C GLN A 46 -10.55 -0.02 1.58
N LEU A 47 -9.33 0.47 1.78
CA LEU A 47 -8.24 -0.29 2.37
C LEU A 47 -8.24 -0.02 3.87
N VAL A 48 -8.20 -1.08 4.65
CA VAL A 48 -8.13 -1.01 6.11
C VAL A 48 -6.69 -1.28 6.54
N LEU A 49 -6.17 -0.37 7.34
CA LEU A 49 -4.87 -0.49 7.99
C LEU A 49 -5.09 -0.59 9.49
N ASP A 50 -4.86 -1.78 10.06
CA ASP A 50 -4.99 -2.01 11.49
C ASP A 50 -3.65 -1.81 12.18
N ASN A 51 -3.60 -0.88 13.14
CA ASN A 51 -2.43 -0.65 13.97
C ASN A 51 -2.65 -1.35 15.33
N PRO A 52 -2.05 -2.53 15.57
CA PRO A 52 -2.24 -3.25 16.83
C PRO A 52 -1.48 -2.64 18.01
N ALA A 53 -0.64 -1.63 17.79
CA ALA A 53 0.07 -0.95 18.86
C ALA A 53 -0.84 0.00 19.64
N SER A 54 -0.55 0.17 20.93
CA SER A 54 -1.23 1.16 21.79
C SER A 54 -0.82 2.61 21.50
N THR A 55 0.04 2.84 20.49
CA THR A 55 0.54 4.17 20.11
C THR A 55 0.40 4.38 18.61
N THR A 56 0.38 5.64 18.18
CA THR A 56 0.36 6.00 16.76
C THR A 56 1.61 5.46 16.05
N GLN A 57 1.40 4.75 14.95
CA GLN A 57 2.48 4.32 14.05
C GLN A 57 2.55 5.20 12.81
N VAL A 58 3.77 5.53 12.37
CA VAL A 58 4.02 6.16 11.06
C VAL A 58 4.33 5.04 10.07
N VAL A 59 3.61 5.01 8.96
CA VAL A 59 3.66 3.91 7.99
C VAL A 59 3.85 4.47 6.59
N GLY A 60 4.87 3.97 5.89
CA GLY A 60 4.99 4.15 4.44
C GLY A 60 4.07 3.15 3.75
N VAL A 61 3.27 3.63 2.81
CA VAL A 61 2.42 2.82 1.95
C VAL A 61 2.86 3.01 0.51
N THR A 62 3.04 1.91 -0.21
CA THR A 62 3.34 1.92 -1.64
C THR A 62 2.42 0.95 -2.37
N ALA A 63 2.00 1.29 -3.58
CA ALA A 63 1.32 0.40 -4.51
C ALA A 63 1.43 0.95 -5.93
N THR A 64 1.21 0.10 -6.94
CA THR A 64 0.97 0.58 -8.31
C THR A 64 -0.54 0.57 -8.59
N LEU A 65 -1.05 1.68 -9.12
CA LEU A 65 -2.47 1.87 -9.42
C LEU A 65 -2.71 1.79 -10.92
N GLY A 66 -3.38 0.74 -11.38
CA GLY A 66 -3.77 0.54 -12.79
C GLY A 66 -5.25 0.89 -13.01
N ALA A 67 -5.57 1.61 -14.09
CA ALA A 67 -6.96 1.88 -14.45
C ALA A 67 -7.08 2.35 -15.90
N GLN A 68 -8.30 2.43 -16.44
CA GLN A 68 -8.53 3.27 -17.61
C GLN A 68 -8.13 4.73 -17.31
N PRO A 69 -7.68 5.52 -18.32
CA PRO A 69 -7.20 6.88 -18.09
C PRO A 69 -8.19 7.76 -17.33
N GLY A 70 -7.71 8.44 -16.29
CA GLY A 70 -8.51 9.35 -15.48
C GLY A 70 -7.78 9.76 -14.20
N THR A 71 -8.52 9.90 -13.10
CA THR A 71 -7.94 10.26 -11.80
C THR A 71 -8.49 9.41 -10.66
N VAL A 72 -7.70 9.24 -9.61
CA VAL A 72 -8.13 8.64 -8.35
C VAL A 72 -7.85 9.60 -7.19
N ASP A 73 -8.87 9.87 -6.39
CA ASP A 73 -8.69 10.57 -5.12
C ASP A 73 -8.43 9.53 -4.03
N VAL A 74 -7.27 9.60 -3.39
CA VAL A 74 -6.89 8.75 -2.25
C VAL A 74 -6.89 9.59 -0.99
N ARG A 75 -7.62 9.15 0.04
CA ARG A 75 -7.71 9.86 1.33
C ARG A 75 -7.52 8.89 2.48
N GLY A 76 -6.80 9.31 3.51
CA GLY A 76 -6.54 8.53 4.71
C GLY A 76 -6.19 9.40 5.91
N PRO A 77 -5.74 8.81 7.03
CA PRO A 77 -5.41 9.57 8.24
C PRO A 77 -4.30 10.61 7.99
N GLY A 78 -4.69 11.88 7.97
CA GLY A 78 -3.78 13.01 7.74
C GLY A 78 -3.22 13.09 6.33
N TYR A 79 -3.85 12.42 5.36
CA TYR A 79 -3.36 12.33 3.98
C TYR A 79 -4.51 12.47 2.98
N ALA A 80 -4.27 13.22 1.92
CA ALA A 80 -5.14 13.30 0.76
C ALA A 80 -4.29 13.60 -0.49
N GLN A 81 -4.50 12.86 -1.56
CA GLN A 81 -3.84 13.08 -2.84
C GLN A 81 -4.79 12.70 -3.97
N THR A 82 -4.73 13.45 -5.07
CA THR A 82 -5.33 13.06 -6.34
C THR A 82 -4.20 12.66 -7.28
N LEU A 83 -4.30 11.49 -7.89
CA LEU A 83 -3.32 10.94 -8.82
C LEU A 83 -3.94 10.80 -10.20
N PRO A 84 -3.24 11.15 -11.29
CA PRO A 84 -3.58 10.61 -12.59
C PRO A 84 -3.37 9.09 -12.56
N VAL A 85 -4.19 8.34 -13.27
CA VAL A 85 -4.05 6.89 -13.41
C VAL A 85 -4.20 6.49 -14.87
N GLU A 86 -3.47 5.46 -15.26
CA GLU A 86 -3.45 4.94 -16.63
C GLU A 86 -3.21 3.42 -16.63
N PRO A 87 -3.46 2.72 -17.76
CA PRO A 87 -3.35 1.27 -17.80
C PRO A 87 -1.92 0.75 -17.57
N ALA A 88 -0.90 1.58 -17.83
CA ALA A 88 0.49 1.24 -17.57
C ALA A 88 0.84 1.21 -16.07
N GLY A 89 -0.06 1.70 -15.21
CA GLY A 89 0.14 1.78 -13.77
C GLY A 89 0.74 3.12 -13.34
N THR A 90 0.28 3.63 -12.20
CA THR A 90 0.82 4.82 -11.57
C THR A 90 1.28 4.49 -10.16
N LEU A 91 2.55 4.77 -9.85
CA LEU A 91 3.08 4.58 -8.51
C LEU A 91 2.39 5.51 -7.51
N TRP A 92 1.76 4.91 -6.50
CA TRP A 92 1.26 5.61 -5.32
C TRP A 92 2.21 5.40 -4.15
N GLN A 93 2.64 6.50 -3.53
CA GLN A 93 3.43 6.49 -2.30
C GLN A 93 2.82 7.46 -1.30
N ALA A 94 2.64 7.02 -0.06
CA ALA A 94 2.10 7.83 1.02
C ALA A 94 2.79 7.55 2.36
N VAL A 95 2.80 8.56 3.24
CA VAL A 95 3.16 8.38 4.64
C VAL A 95 1.93 8.68 5.48
N LEU A 96 1.47 7.68 6.23
CA LEU A 96 0.25 7.75 7.03
C LEU A 96 0.57 7.71 8.51
N ARG A 97 -0.24 8.43 9.32
CA ARG A 97 -0.15 8.44 10.78
C ARG A 97 -1.33 7.65 11.35
N LEU A 98 -1.11 6.36 11.59
CA LEU A 98 -2.16 5.42 11.98
C LEU A 98 -2.36 5.46 13.49
N ARG A 99 -3.58 5.82 13.94
CA ARG A 99 -3.97 5.72 15.35
C ARG A 99 -4.07 4.25 15.76
N PRO A 100 -4.01 3.90 17.06
CA PRO A 100 -4.30 2.55 17.53
C PRO A 100 -5.63 2.02 16.97
N GLY A 101 -5.62 0.77 16.52
CA GLY A 101 -6.74 0.07 15.90
C GLY A 101 -6.95 0.42 14.42
N ARG A 102 -8.22 0.38 14.01
CA ARG A 102 -8.65 0.44 12.61
C ARG A 102 -8.50 1.85 12.01
N ASN A 103 -7.75 1.96 10.92
CA ASN A 103 -7.65 3.15 10.09
C ASN A 103 -8.12 2.84 8.66
N VAL A 104 -8.77 3.78 7.98
CA VAL A 104 -9.31 3.56 6.63
C VAL A 104 -8.65 4.51 5.64
N VAL A 105 -8.19 3.94 4.53
CA VAL A 105 -7.82 4.67 3.31
C VAL A 105 -8.92 4.44 2.27
N THR A 106 -9.50 5.52 1.77
CA THR A 106 -10.54 5.49 0.74
C THR A 106 -9.96 5.83 -0.61
N PHE A 107 -10.32 5.04 -1.62
CA PHE A 107 -10.06 5.30 -3.02
C PHE A 107 -11.36 5.73 -3.68
N ASN A 108 -11.31 6.80 -4.47
CA ASN A 108 -12.42 7.27 -5.28
C ASN A 108 -11.92 7.50 -6.71
N ALA A 109 -12.02 6.46 -7.54
CA ALA A 109 -11.59 6.45 -8.92
C ALA A 109 -12.66 7.08 -9.83
N LYS A 110 -12.26 8.08 -10.60
CA LYS A 110 -13.04 8.77 -11.63
C LYS A 110 -12.54 8.30 -12.98
N VAL A 111 -12.80 7.03 -13.26
CA VAL A 111 -12.32 6.30 -14.43
C VAL A 111 -13.45 5.50 -15.06
N PRO A 112 -13.43 5.27 -16.37
CA PRO A 112 -14.31 4.29 -17.01
C PRO A 112 -14.10 2.87 -16.46
N ARG A 113 -15.11 2.01 -16.64
CA ARG A 113 -14.96 0.57 -16.39
C ARG A 113 -13.94 -0.03 -17.37
N THR A 114 -13.03 -0.87 -16.88
CA THR A 114 -12.17 -1.70 -17.72
C THR A 114 -13.00 -2.75 -18.47
N PRO A 115 -12.91 -2.85 -19.81
CA PRO A 115 -13.62 -3.86 -20.59
C PRO A 115 -13.11 -5.27 -20.29
N ALA A 116 -13.98 -6.14 -19.78
CA ALA A 116 -13.71 -7.55 -19.55
C ALA A 116 -14.97 -8.38 -19.89
N PRO A 117 -15.15 -8.79 -21.17
CA PRO A 117 -16.39 -9.41 -21.63
C PRO A 117 -16.78 -10.70 -20.89
N SER A 118 -15.80 -11.46 -20.41
CA SER A 118 -16.00 -12.69 -19.66
C SER A 118 -15.99 -12.50 -18.13
N ASP A 119 -15.84 -11.26 -17.64
CA ASP A 119 -15.83 -10.93 -16.22
C ASP A 119 -17.06 -10.09 -15.84
N PRO A 120 -17.98 -10.63 -15.03
CA PRO A 120 -19.19 -9.91 -14.65
C PRO A 120 -18.92 -8.77 -13.65
N ARG A 121 -17.73 -8.70 -13.03
CA ARG A 121 -17.38 -7.68 -12.05
C ARG A 121 -17.29 -6.29 -12.69
N TYR A 122 -17.57 -5.26 -11.89
CA TYR A 122 -17.26 -3.89 -12.27
C TYR A 122 -15.80 -3.60 -11.91
N LEU A 123 -14.93 -3.67 -12.91
CA LEU A 123 -13.50 -3.47 -12.78
C LEU A 123 -13.16 -2.00 -13.06
N ALA A 124 -12.75 -1.23 -12.04
CA ALA A 124 -12.45 0.20 -12.21
C ALA A 124 -10.98 0.54 -11.95
N LEU A 125 -10.43 0.01 -10.87
CA LEU A 125 -9.07 0.27 -10.41
C LEU A 125 -8.41 -1.06 -10.04
N GLU A 126 -7.13 -1.20 -10.34
CA GLU A 126 -6.26 -2.27 -9.88
C GLU A 126 -5.27 -1.69 -8.88
N VAL A 127 -5.09 -2.38 -7.77
CA VAL A 127 -4.09 -2.04 -6.76
C VAL A 127 -3.09 -3.20 -6.71
N PHE A 128 -1.91 -2.97 -7.25
CA PHE A 128 -0.83 -3.96 -7.35
C PHE A 128 0.17 -3.81 -6.21
N ASN A 129 0.65 -4.95 -5.70
CA ASN A 129 1.82 -5.09 -4.84
C ASN A 129 1.82 -4.12 -3.66
N LEU A 130 0.67 -3.95 -3.00
CA LEU A 130 0.54 -2.97 -1.94
C LEU A 130 1.40 -3.38 -0.74
N THR A 131 2.27 -2.48 -0.31
CA THR A 131 2.99 -2.64 0.95
C THR A 131 2.60 -1.54 1.93
N ALA A 132 2.43 -1.89 3.20
CA ALA A 132 2.29 -0.95 4.29
C ALA A 132 3.27 -1.33 5.40
N ARG A 133 4.33 -0.54 5.57
CA ARG A 133 5.42 -0.87 6.51
C ARG A 133 5.89 0.35 7.27
N ALA A 134 6.26 0.17 8.53
CA ALA A 134 6.92 1.24 9.28
C ALA A 134 8.28 1.58 8.64
N PRO A 135 8.69 2.86 8.59
CA PRO A 135 9.98 3.27 8.02
C PRO A 135 11.17 2.53 8.63
N ALA A 136 11.18 2.31 9.95
CA ALA A 136 12.27 1.59 10.61
C ALA A 136 12.42 0.14 10.14
N LEU A 137 11.31 -0.55 9.81
CA LEU A 137 11.36 -1.89 9.24
C LEU A 137 11.84 -1.83 7.79
N HIS A 138 11.33 -0.90 6.99
CA HIS A 138 11.77 -0.71 5.62
C HIS A 138 13.28 -0.41 5.53
N ASP A 139 13.78 0.53 6.32
CA ASP A 139 15.20 0.87 6.42
C ASP A 139 16.04 -0.33 6.84
N ALA A 140 15.55 -1.14 7.79
CA ALA A 140 16.24 -2.34 8.21
C ALA A 140 16.34 -3.37 7.09
N LEU A 141 15.24 -3.62 6.36
CA LEU A 141 15.23 -4.50 5.20
C LEU A 141 16.20 -4.00 4.11
N CYS A 142 16.21 -2.69 3.80
CA CYS A 142 17.15 -2.12 2.84
C CYS A 142 18.63 -2.20 3.26
N ARG A 143 18.91 -2.30 4.56
CA ARG A 143 20.28 -2.42 5.07
C ARG A 143 20.73 -3.88 5.17
N LEU A 144 19.84 -4.76 5.62
CA LEU A 144 20.18 -6.13 6.04
C LEU A 144 19.88 -7.18 4.98
N GLU A 145 18.84 -6.98 4.16
CA GLU A 145 18.40 -7.98 3.19
C GLU A 145 19.11 -7.82 1.84
N THR A 146 19.31 -8.98 1.20
CA THR A 146 19.84 -9.10 -0.16
C THR A 146 18.92 -10.02 -0.99
N GLY A 147 18.99 -9.89 -2.32
CA GLY A 147 18.16 -10.69 -3.21
C GLY A 147 16.66 -10.40 -3.09
N PRO A 148 15.76 -11.39 -3.31
CA PRO A 148 14.32 -11.18 -3.42
C PRO A 148 13.63 -10.64 -2.16
N ALA A 149 14.23 -10.82 -0.98
CA ALA A 149 13.69 -10.31 0.28
C ALA A 149 13.92 -8.80 0.48
N ARG A 150 14.84 -8.21 -0.30
CA ARG A 150 15.13 -6.78 -0.27
C ARG A 150 14.03 -6.01 -1.00
N PRO A 151 13.41 -4.99 -0.38
CA PRO A 151 12.44 -4.15 -1.07
C PRO A 151 13.00 -3.55 -2.37
N ALA A 152 12.19 -3.59 -3.43
CA ALA A 152 12.60 -3.13 -4.77
C ALA A 152 12.89 -1.61 -4.83
N ASP A 153 12.31 -0.85 -3.90
CA ASP A 153 12.46 0.59 -3.75
C ASP A 153 13.67 1.01 -2.89
N CYS A 154 14.44 0.04 -2.37
CA CYS A 154 15.69 0.35 -1.68
C CYS A 154 16.71 0.96 -2.64
N SER A 155 17.38 2.04 -2.23
CA SER A 155 18.54 2.56 -2.94
C SER A 155 19.60 1.48 -3.16
N ALA A 156 20.28 1.53 -4.31
CA ALA A 156 21.43 0.68 -4.59
C ALA A 156 22.49 0.90 -3.49
N GLN A 157 23.03 -0.19 -2.94
CA GLN A 157 24.17 -0.09 -2.04
C GLN A 157 25.40 0.25 -2.89
N SER A 158 26.00 1.42 -2.64
CA SER A 158 27.26 1.86 -3.25
C SER A 158 28.43 1.01 -2.79
#